data_AF-G4ZGJ8-F1
#
_entry.id   AF-G4ZGJ8-F1
#
_cell.length_a   1.000
_cell.length_b   1.000
_cell.length_c   1.000
_cell.angle_alpha   90.00
_cell.angle_beta   90.00
_cell.angle_gamma   90.00
#
_symmetry.space_group_name_H-M   'P 1'
#
loop_
_entity.id
_entity.type
_entity.pdbx_description
1 polymer ?
#
loop_
_entity_poly.entity_id
_entity_poly.type
_entity_poly.pdbx_seq_one_letter_code
_entity_poly.pdbx_strand_id
1 'polypeptide(L)'
;MREKALELFETGQFLPAASSFVNVLLRCPTCTKSSFNLAAILQMIGETYFAVSCMLRVVALDDSDSVAHTVLRSVYYLEEPDLVVAGYHSILAENRESHVRAVHSLATLEGATTTKTAAPAYVAEVFDELADTFEEKLVAHLEYRVPWQLVEALQKRSPPGFIPKGSPLKPEWVVADVGCGTGLCGRLLRPHVKHITGVDISPLMIEKTRAEGSYDELQTADIVPFLESCADESLDLIISADVWIYVGALEQVFELSARKLRASTGWMAFSIELLPQGIIDNSEDNSVGYRLAPSGRFQHSHEYIWRTNSWTHLPPPTNYMRVSDHVNQLKAKALRTEKLSSVPVLVMPTTEGIDNYYLG
;
A
#
# COMPACT_ATOMS: atom_id res chain seq x y z
N MET A 1 -10.66 -29.56 22.49
CA MET A 1 -9.22 -29.79 22.21
C MET A 1 -8.52 -28.51 21.78
N ARG A 2 -8.99 -27.82 20.74
CA ARG A 2 -8.39 -26.54 20.28
C ARG A 2 -8.44 -25.42 21.33
N GLU A 3 -9.55 -25.25 22.05
CA GLU A 3 -9.66 -24.25 23.14
C GLU A 3 -8.64 -24.48 24.25
N LYS A 4 -8.51 -25.74 24.71
CA LYS A 4 -7.48 -26.11 25.68
C LYS A 4 -6.05 -25.85 25.17
N ALA A 5 -5.80 -26.06 23.87
CA ALA A 5 -4.50 -25.75 23.26
C ALA A 5 -4.23 -24.24 23.24
N LEU A 6 -5.26 -23.42 22.98
CA LEU A 6 -5.19 -21.96 23.05
C LEU A 6 -4.90 -21.47 24.47
N GLU A 7 -5.59 -22.00 25.48
CA GLU A 7 -5.35 -21.65 26.88
C GLU A 7 -3.90 -21.95 27.32
N LEU A 8 -3.36 -23.11 26.90
CA LEU A 8 -1.96 -23.45 27.14
C LEU A 8 -1.01 -22.47 26.43
N PHE A 9 -1.34 -22.04 25.21
CA PHE A 9 -0.54 -21.08 24.47
C PHE A 9 -0.54 -19.69 25.13
N GLU A 10 -1.72 -19.19 25.50
CA GLU A 10 -1.90 -17.89 26.15
C GLU A 10 -1.24 -17.83 27.54
N THR A 11 -1.13 -18.97 28.23
CA THR A 11 -0.42 -19.10 29.51
C THR A 11 1.09 -19.38 29.36
N GLY A 12 1.62 -19.34 28.14
CA GLY A 12 3.07 -19.50 27.86
C GLY A 12 3.58 -20.94 27.92
N GLN A 13 2.69 -21.94 27.98
CA GLN A 13 3.05 -23.36 27.99
C GLN A 13 3.23 -23.89 26.56
N PHE A 14 4.29 -23.45 25.89
CA PHE A 14 4.52 -23.67 24.45
C PHE A 14 4.59 -25.15 24.04
N LEU A 15 5.39 -25.98 24.71
CA LEU A 15 5.52 -27.40 24.33
C LEU A 15 4.19 -28.19 24.53
N PRO A 16 3.49 -28.08 25.68
CA PRO A 16 2.16 -28.67 25.83
C PRO A 16 1.12 -28.15 24.82
N ALA A 17 1.16 -26.85 24.51
CA ALA A 17 0.29 -26.24 23.51
C ALA A 17 0.56 -26.81 22.10
N ALA A 18 1.83 -26.89 21.69
CA ALA A 18 2.24 -27.47 20.40
C ALA A 18 1.76 -28.92 20.27
N SER A 19 2.01 -29.77 21.29
CA SER A 19 1.52 -31.15 21.31
C SER A 19 -0.01 -31.22 21.18
N SER A 20 -0.73 -30.31 21.84
CA SER A 20 -2.19 -30.23 21.75
C SER A 20 -2.67 -29.80 20.36
N PHE A 21 -2.00 -28.84 19.71
CA PHE A 21 -2.31 -28.46 18.33
C PHE A 21 -1.98 -29.56 17.32
N VAL A 22 -0.88 -30.29 17.49
CA VAL A 22 -0.59 -31.49 16.68
C VAL A 22 -1.72 -32.52 16.81
N ASN A 23 -2.21 -32.79 18.03
CA ASN A 23 -3.35 -33.70 18.23
C ASN A 23 -4.65 -33.22 17.56
N VAL A 24 -4.85 -31.89 17.47
CA VAL A 24 -5.97 -31.32 16.70
C VAL A 24 -5.75 -31.58 15.20
N LEU A 25 -4.56 -31.31 14.68
CA LEU A 25 -4.24 -31.47 13.26
C LEU A 25 -4.22 -32.93 12.80
N LEU A 26 -3.89 -33.88 13.68
CA LEU A 26 -4.04 -35.31 13.39
C LEU A 26 -5.50 -35.72 13.14
N ARG A 27 -6.47 -34.97 13.68
CA ARG A 27 -7.91 -35.22 13.52
C ARG A 27 -8.55 -34.32 12.46
N CYS A 28 -8.04 -33.11 12.30
CA CYS A 28 -8.49 -32.12 11.33
C CYS A 28 -7.27 -31.47 10.67
N PRO A 29 -6.66 -32.12 9.65
CA PRO A 29 -5.46 -31.62 8.98
C PRO A 29 -5.67 -30.27 8.28
N THR A 30 -6.92 -29.95 7.94
CA THR A 30 -7.32 -28.73 7.24
C THR A 30 -7.64 -27.56 8.18
N CYS A 31 -7.44 -27.71 9.50
CA CYS A 31 -7.68 -26.63 10.46
C CYS A 31 -6.59 -25.55 10.38
N THR A 32 -6.79 -24.56 9.49
CA THR A 32 -5.87 -23.43 9.26
C THR A 32 -5.50 -22.71 10.56
N LYS A 33 -6.47 -22.42 11.42
CA LYS A 33 -6.24 -21.77 12.73
C LYS A 33 -5.31 -22.57 13.65
N SER A 34 -5.34 -23.90 13.59
CA SER A 34 -4.44 -24.74 14.39
C SER A 34 -3.07 -24.88 13.75
N SER A 35 -2.99 -24.93 12.42
CA SER A 35 -1.72 -24.85 11.68
C SER A 35 -0.99 -23.54 11.98
N PHE A 36 -1.71 -22.41 11.95
CA PHE A 36 -1.17 -21.09 12.24
C PHE A 36 -0.60 -21.01 13.67
N ASN A 37 -1.39 -21.40 14.68
CA ASN A 37 -0.95 -21.35 16.07
C ASN A 37 0.23 -22.28 16.35
N LEU A 38 0.25 -23.46 15.71
CA LEU A 38 1.40 -24.35 15.81
C LEU A 38 2.66 -23.72 15.19
N ALA A 39 2.54 -23.08 14.02
CA ALA A 39 3.64 -22.36 13.39
C ALA A 39 4.19 -21.23 14.29
N ALA A 40 3.29 -20.44 14.88
CA ALA A 40 3.66 -19.37 15.82
C ALA A 40 4.43 -19.92 17.03
N ILE A 41 3.96 -21.03 17.62
CA ILE A 41 4.65 -21.66 18.75
C ILE A 41 6.03 -22.19 18.35
N LEU A 42 6.12 -22.89 17.22
CA LEU A 42 7.38 -23.42 16.70
C LEU A 42 8.40 -22.31 16.46
N GLN A 43 7.96 -21.17 15.91
CA GLN A 43 8.83 -19.98 15.79
C GLN A 43 9.31 -19.48 17.16
N MET A 44 8.42 -19.37 18.15
CA MET A 44 8.77 -18.85 19.47
C MET A 44 9.80 -19.70 20.21
N ILE A 45 9.88 -21.00 19.90
CA ILE A 45 10.86 -21.93 20.48
C ILE A 45 12.11 -22.13 19.61
N GLY A 46 12.24 -21.39 18.49
CA GLY A 46 13.40 -21.43 17.61
C GLY A 46 13.40 -22.57 16.59
N GLU A 47 12.26 -23.23 16.38
CA GLU A 47 12.09 -24.36 15.47
C GLU A 47 11.49 -23.90 14.11
N THR A 48 12.12 -22.88 13.52
CA THR A 48 11.64 -22.16 12.32
C THR A 48 11.44 -23.09 11.12
N TYR A 49 12.34 -24.04 10.91
CA TYR A 49 12.23 -25.09 9.88
C TYR A 49 10.86 -25.79 9.89
N PHE A 50 10.36 -26.17 11.07
CA PHE A 50 9.05 -26.81 11.22
C PHE A 50 7.89 -25.82 11.15
N ALA A 51 8.11 -24.57 11.60
CA ALA A 51 7.12 -23.50 11.54
C ALA A 51 6.72 -23.19 10.08
N VAL A 52 7.70 -23.14 9.17
CA VAL A 52 7.47 -22.89 7.73
C VAL A 52 6.48 -23.89 7.14
N SER A 53 6.67 -25.18 7.39
CA SER A 53 5.77 -26.23 6.87
C SER A 53 4.33 -26.08 7.39
N CYS A 54 4.16 -25.66 8.65
CA CYS A 54 2.84 -25.42 9.23
C CYS A 54 2.17 -24.18 8.61
N MET A 55 2.93 -23.12 8.36
CA MET A 55 2.41 -21.88 7.78
C MET A 55 2.11 -22.01 6.29
N LEU A 56 2.95 -22.72 5.52
CA LEU A 56 2.66 -23.05 4.13
C LEU A 56 1.37 -23.87 3.99
N ARG A 57 1.03 -24.72 4.97
CA ARG A 57 -0.27 -25.40 5.00
C ARG A 57 -1.44 -24.43 5.18
N VAL A 58 -1.26 -23.33 5.92
CA VAL A 58 -2.30 -22.29 6.03
C VAL A 58 -2.55 -21.70 4.64
N VAL A 59 -1.49 -21.22 3.99
CA VAL A 59 -1.57 -20.63 2.64
C VAL A 59 -2.15 -21.59 1.61
N ALA A 60 -1.73 -22.87 1.62
CA ALA A 60 -2.23 -23.87 0.67
C ALA A 60 -3.74 -24.18 0.82
N LEU A 61 -4.32 -23.91 1.99
CA LEU A 61 -5.73 -24.15 2.28
C LEU A 61 -6.57 -22.86 2.20
N ASP A 62 -5.92 -21.72 2.43
CA ASP A 62 -6.54 -20.40 2.53
C ASP A 62 -5.51 -19.34 2.11
N ASP A 63 -5.42 -19.09 0.80
CA ASP A 63 -4.54 -18.06 0.23
C ASP A 63 -4.94 -16.65 0.70
N SER A 64 -6.18 -16.45 1.15
CA SER A 64 -6.66 -15.16 1.66
C SER A 64 -6.07 -14.78 3.03
N ASP A 65 -5.38 -15.70 3.73
CA ASP A 65 -4.73 -15.40 5.02
C ASP A 65 -3.50 -14.50 4.83
N SER A 66 -3.76 -13.19 4.77
CA SER A 66 -2.74 -12.15 4.58
C SER A 66 -1.65 -12.14 5.68
N VAL A 67 -1.99 -12.57 6.89
CA VAL A 67 -1.04 -12.66 8.00
C VAL A 67 -0.07 -13.82 7.75
N ALA A 68 -0.55 -14.99 7.36
CA ALA A 68 0.29 -16.15 7.05
C ALA A 68 1.32 -15.83 5.96
N HIS A 69 0.88 -15.18 4.89
CA HIS A 69 1.77 -14.70 3.83
C HIS A 69 2.82 -13.70 4.33
N THR A 70 2.43 -12.76 5.18
CA THR A 70 3.34 -11.74 5.72
C THR A 70 4.39 -12.37 6.63
N VAL A 71 4.00 -13.30 7.52
CA VAL A 71 4.94 -14.03 8.37
C VAL A 71 5.93 -14.85 7.55
N LEU A 72 5.45 -15.55 6.51
CA LEU A 72 6.34 -16.28 5.59
C LEU A 72 7.38 -15.37 4.94
N ARG A 73 6.97 -14.21 4.40
CA ARG A 73 7.87 -13.31 3.67
C ARG A 73 8.81 -12.50 4.54
N SER A 74 8.34 -12.02 5.69
CA SER A 74 9.06 -11.02 6.50
C SER A 74 9.75 -11.62 7.73
N VAL A 75 9.33 -12.80 8.18
CA VAL A 75 9.90 -13.46 9.37
C VAL A 75 10.62 -14.73 8.96
N TYR A 76 9.90 -15.70 8.41
CA TYR A 76 10.48 -17.03 8.18
C TYR A 76 11.50 -17.06 7.05
N TYR A 77 11.31 -16.24 6.01
CA TYR A 77 12.27 -16.10 4.92
C TYR A 77 13.67 -15.65 5.38
N LEU A 78 13.78 -14.92 6.48
CA LEU A 78 15.07 -14.45 7.01
C LEU A 78 15.93 -15.60 7.58
N GLU A 79 15.29 -16.68 8.02
CA GLU A 79 15.95 -17.84 8.61
C GLU A 79 15.98 -19.03 7.66
N GLU A 80 14.91 -19.24 6.88
CA GLU A 80 14.67 -20.43 6.05
C GLU A 80 14.25 -20.05 4.61
N PRO A 81 15.06 -19.28 3.85
CA PRO A 81 14.66 -18.74 2.55
C PRO A 81 14.33 -19.81 1.50
N ASP A 82 15.19 -20.83 1.39
CA ASP A 82 15.03 -21.92 0.42
C ASP A 82 13.73 -22.70 0.66
N LEU A 83 13.38 -22.93 1.94
CA LEU A 83 12.19 -23.69 2.31
C LEU A 83 10.91 -22.91 2.02
N VAL A 84 10.89 -21.60 2.30
CA VAL A 84 9.74 -20.74 2.00
C VAL A 84 9.51 -20.65 0.49
N VAL A 85 10.57 -20.42 -0.29
CA VAL A 85 10.48 -20.31 -1.76
C VAL A 85 10.04 -21.64 -2.39
N ALA A 86 10.66 -22.76 -2.01
CA ALA A 86 10.27 -24.08 -2.49
C ALA A 86 8.81 -24.42 -2.11
N GLY A 87 8.37 -23.99 -0.92
CA GLY A 87 6.99 -24.13 -0.46
C GLY A 87 5.98 -23.41 -1.35
N TYR A 88 6.25 -22.14 -1.66
CA TYR A 88 5.39 -21.38 -2.59
C TYR A 88 5.37 -22.00 -3.99
N HIS A 89 6.52 -22.42 -4.53
CA HIS A 89 6.57 -23.15 -5.81
C HIS A 89 5.69 -24.40 -5.79
N SER A 90 5.75 -25.18 -4.71
CA SER A 90 4.93 -26.37 -4.56
C SER A 90 3.43 -26.07 -4.53
N ILE A 91 3.01 -24.99 -3.85
CA ILE A 91 1.59 -24.60 -3.79
C ILE A 91 1.11 -24.14 -5.16
N LEU A 92 1.94 -23.36 -5.86
CA LEU A 92 1.60 -22.76 -7.15
C LEU A 92 1.66 -23.74 -8.32
N ALA A 93 2.31 -24.91 -8.18
CA ALA A 93 2.37 -25.91 -9.23
C ALA A 93 0.98 -26.38 -9.72
N GLU A 94 0.00 -26.43 -8.81
CA GLU A 94 -1.37 -26.88 -9.10
C GLU A 94 -2.43 -25.78 -8.93
N ASN A 95 -2.12 -24.69 -8.21
CA ASN A 95 -3.12 -23.72 -7.77
C ASN A 95 -2.89 -22.29 -8.28
N ARG A 96 -2.00 -22.09 -9.27
CA ARG A 96 -1.52 -20.76 -9.70
C ARG A 96 -2.61 -19.73 -9.98
N GLU A 97 -3.72 -20.13 -10.58
CA GLU A 97 -4.82 -19.21 -10.92
C GLU A 97 -5.66 -18.81 -9.70
N SER A 98 -5.73 -19.69 -8.70
CA SER A 98 -6.57 -19.50 -7.49
C SER A 98 -5.82 -18.89 -6.31
N HIS A 99 -4.48 -18.95 -6.30
CA HIS A 99 -3.65 -18.51 -5.19
C HIS A 99 -2.86 -17.24 -5.55
N VAL A 100 -3.58 -16.14 -5.74
CA VAL A 100 -3.03 -14.87 -6.23
C VAL A 100 -2.06 -14.22 -5.23
N ARG A 101 -2.26 -14.39 -3.92
CA ARG A 101 -1.35 -13.88 -2.87
C ARG A 101 -0.08 -14.72 -2.78
N ALA A 102 -0.15 -16.03 -3.00
CA ALA A 102 1.03 -16.87 -3.15
C ALA A 102 1.86 -16.47 -4.38
N VAL A 103 1.23 -16.18 -5.53
CA VAL A 103 1.92 -15.69 -6.73
C VAL A 103 2.67 -14.39 -6.42
N HIS A 104 1.99 -13.41 -5.80
CA HIS A 104 2.61 -12.14 -5.41
C HIS A 104 3.73 -12.33 -4.38
N SER A 105 3.53 -13.24 -3.43
CA SER A 105 4.52 -13.52 -2.40
C SER A 105 5.79 -14.14 -2.96
N LEU A 106 5.65 -15.10 -3.87
CA LEU A 106 6.80 -15.71 -4.52
C LEU A 106 7.57 -14.68 -5.35
N ALA A 107 6.87 -13.86 -6.15
CA ALA A 107 7.50 -12.79 -6.92
C ALA A 107 8.26 -11.78 -6.03
N THR A 108 7.71 -11.46 -4.87
CA THR A 108 8.38 -10.62 -3.85
C THR A 108 9.68 -11.25 -3.37
N LEU A 109 9.66 -12.55 -3.07
CA LEU A 109 10.80 -13.27 -2.49
C LEU A 109 11.91 -13.55 -3.50
N GLU A 110 11.56 -13.83 -4.75
CA GLU A 110 12.51 -14.07 -5.83
C GLU A 110 13.16 -12.77 -6.34
N GLY A 111 12.84 -11.63 -5.71
CA GLY A 111 13.41 -10.34 -6.08
C GLY A 111 13.01 -9.95 -7.49
N ALA A 112 11.78 -10.24 -7.91
CA ALA A 112 11.29 -9.87 -9.24
C ALA A 112 11.18 -8.35 -9.39
N THR A 113 12.32 -7.70 -9.63
CA THR A 113 12.48 -6.34 -10.14
C THR A 113 11.81 -6.13 -11.49
N THR A 114 11.40 -7.22 -12.15
CA THR A 114 10.67 -7.23 -13.43
C THR A 114 9.14 -7.11 -13.29
N THR A 115 8.58 -7.25 -12.08
CA THR A 115 7.14 -7.06 -11.89
C THR A 115 6.79 -5.58 -11.91
N LYS A 116 6.25 -5.14 -13.06
CA LYS A 116 5.86 -3.74 -13.30
C LYS A 116 4.68 -3.30 -12.43
N THR A 117 3.79 -4.22 -12.06
CA THR A 117 2.60 -3.95 -11.24
C THR A 117 2.30 -5.17 -10.36
N ALA A 118 1.67 -4.94 -9.22
CA ALA A 118 1.03 -6.04 -8.49
C ALA A 118 -0.16 -6.56 -9.32
N ALA A 119 -0.51 -7.84 -9.16
CA ALA A 119 -1.66 -8.41 -9.86
C ALA A 119 -2.94 -7.66 -9.43
N PRO A 120 -3.78 -7.17 -10.36
CA PRO A 120 -4.98 -6.41 -10.00
C PRO A 120 -5.90 -7.16 -9.02
N ALA A 121 -6.05 -8.48 -9.19
CA ALA A 121 -6.82 -9.33 -8.27
C ALA A 121 -6.24 -9.35 -6.84
N TYR A 122 -4.92 -9.41 -6.69
CA TYR A 122 -4.26 -9.33 -5.38
C TYR A 122 -4.54 -7.98 -4.70
N VAL A 123 -4.47 -6.88 -5.45
CA VAL A 123 -4.74 -5.54 -4.91
C VAL A 123 -6.20 -5.43 -4.45
N ALA A 124 -7.15 -5.90 -5.27
CA ALA A 124 -8.57 -5.90 -4.91
C ALA A 124 -8.85 -6.70 -3.63
N GLU A 125 -8.32 -7.91 -3.50
CA GLU A 125 -8.50 -8.75 -2.29
C GLU A 125 -7.94 -8.10 -1.03
N VAL A 126 -6.77 -7.45 -1.11
CA VAL A 126 -6.18 -6.72 0.02
C VAL A 126 -7.13 -5.63 0.52
N PHE A 127 -7.75 -4.88 -0.39
CA PHE A 127 -8.65 -3.80 0.00
C PHE A 127 -10.04 -4.31 0.41
N ASP A 128 -10.58 -5.34 -0.25
CA ASP A 128 -11.85 -5.98 0.13
C ASP A 128 -11.82 -6.48 1.60
N GLU A 129 -10.72 -7.13 2.02
CA GLU A 129 -10.53 -7.58 3.41
C GLU A 129 -10.45 -6.42 4.42
N LEU A 130 -9.83 -5.32 4.01
CA LEU A 130 -9.66 -4.16 4.87
C LEU A 130 -10.93 -3.33 4.98
N ALA A 131 -11.81 -3.38 3.98
CA ALA A 131 -12.92 -2.46 3.80
C ALA A 131 -13.76 -2.24 5.07
N ASP A 132 -14.14 -3.30 5.80
CA ASP A 132 -14.92 -3.25 7.05
C ASP A 132 -14.20 -2.63 8.23
N THR A 133 -12.88 -2.71 8.25
CA THR A 133 -12.08 -2.29 9.40
C THR A 133 -11.09 -1.19 9.06
N PHE A 134 -11.14 -0.66 7.85
CA PHE A 134 -10.13 0.24 7.29
C PHE A 134 -9.98 1.48 8.16
N GLU A 135 -11.06 2.22 8.39
CA GLU A 135 -11.00 3.47 9.17
C GLU A 135 -10.69 3.22 10.65
N GLU A 136 -11.30 2.20 11.26
CA GLU A 136 -11.04 1.86 12.66
C GLU A 136 -9.58 1.43 12.89
N LYS A 137 -9.07 0.48 12.10
CA LYS A 137 -7.70 -0.04 12.26
C LYS A 137 -6.65 0.94 11.78
N LEU A 138 -6.80 1.54 10.61
CA LEU A 138 -5.75 2.41 10.06
C LEU A 138 -5.79 3.82 10.64
N VAL A 139 -6.95 4.47 10.71
CA VAL A 139 -7.03 5.88 11.14
C VAL A 139 -6.95 6.01 12.65
N ALA A 140 -7.67 5.16 13.39
CA ALA A 140 -7.74 5.26 14.85
C ALA A 140 -6.60 4.54 15.56
N HIS A 141 -6.16 3.37 15.08
CA HIS A 141 -5.11 2.58 15.75
C HIS A 141 -3.70 2.75 15.17
N LEU A 142 -3.55 2.98 13.86
CA LEU A 142 -2.24 3.12 13.21
C LEU A 142 -1.88 4.59 12.88
N GLU A 143 -2.66 5.55 13.38
CA GLU A 143 -2.47 6.99 13.13
C GLU A 143 -2.32 7.31 11.63
N TYR A 144 -3.09 6.65 10.76
CA TYR A 144 -3.05 6.90 9.32
C TYR A 144 -3.45 8.35 9.00
N ARG A 145 -2.59 9.10 8.30
CA ARG A 145 -2.77 10.54 8.04
C ARG A 145 -2.52 10.98 6.60
N VAL A 146 -2.22 10.08 5.66
CA VAL A 146 -1.86 10.44 4.27
C VAL A 146 -2.92 11.31 3.58
N PRO A 147 -4.24 11.02 3.64
CA PRO A 147 -5.26 11.89 3.05
C PRO A 147 -5.23 13.33 3.58
N TRP A 148 -5.04 13.49 4.89
CA TRP A 148 -4.91 14.82 5.52
C TRP A 148 -3.63 15.52 5.11
N GLN A 149 -2.50 14.80 5.03
CA GLN A 149 -1.22 15.36 4.60
C GLN A 149 -1.28 15.85 3.14
N LEU A 150 -1.95 15.11 2.26
CA LEU A 150 -2.18 15.50 0.87
C LEU A 150 -2.98 16.79 0.76
N VAL A 151 -4.11 16.86 1.46
CA VAL A 151 -4.98 18.05 1.42
C VAL A 151 -4.32 19.25 2.11
N GLU A 152 -3.59 19.04 3.20
CA GLU A 152 -2.81 20.10 3.85
C GLU A 152 -1.69 20.61 2.93
N ALA A 153 -1.01 19.72 2.19
CA ALA A 153 0.00 20.10 1.21
C ALA A 153 -0.61 20.91 0.05
N LEU A 154 -1.78 20.51 -0.46
CA LEU A 154 -2.53 21.29 -1.46
C LEU A 154 -2.90 22.68 -0.93
N GLN A 155 -3.40 22.78 0.30
CA GLN A 155 -3.73 24.06 0.94
C GLN A 155 -2.50 24.98 1.06
N LYS A 156 -1.37 24.44 1.54
CA LYS A 156 -0.11 25.17 1.69
C LYS A 156 0.44 25.66 0.35
N ARG A 157 0.35 24.83 -0.69
CA ARG A 157 0.82 25.17 -2.05
C ARG A 157 -0.11 26.14 -2.76
N SER A 158 -1.40 26.17 -2.39
CA SER A 158 -2.45 26.98 -3.02
C SER A 158 -2.38 26.98 -4.56
N PRO A 159 -2.50 25.80 -5.21
CA PRO A 159 -2.57 25.70 -6.67
C PRO A 159 -3.57 26.67 -7.32
N PRO A 160 -3.32 27.12 -8.57
CA PRO A 160 -4.29 27.93 -9.30
C PRO A 160 -5.69 27.28 -9.33
N GLY A 161 -6.70 28.03 -8.90
CA GLY A 161 -8.09 27.55 -8.83
C GLY A 161 -8.44 26.76 -7.55
N PHE A 162 -7.48 26.45 -6.68
CA PHE A 162 -7.78 25.90 -5.37
C PHE A 162 -8.54 26.94 -4.53
N ILE A 163 -9.76 26.60 -4.11
CA ILE A 163 -10.61 27.50 -3.33
C ILE A 163 -10.48 27.14 -1.85
N PRO A 164 -9.94 28.02 -0.96
CA PRO A 164 -9.87 27.74 0.47
C PRO A 164 -11.25 27.55 1.10
N LYS A 165 -11.31 26.75 2.17
CA LYS A 165 -12.56 26.51 2.89
C LYS A 165 -13.12 27.82 3.44
N GLY A 166 -14.39 28.10 3.17
CA GLY A 166 -15.06 29.33 3.60
C GLY A 166 -14.89 30.52 2.64
N SER A 167 -14.22 30.33 1.50
CA SER A 167 -14.21 31.31 0.41
C SER A 167 -15.62 31.54 -0.14
N PRO A 168 -16.00 32.78 -0.51
CA PRO A 168 -17.27 33.07 -1.17
C PRO A 168 -17.29 32.64 -2.65
N LEU A 169 -16.14 32.28 -3.22
CA LEU A 169 -16.03 31.80 -4.60
C LEU A 169 -16.55 30.36 -4.70
N LYS A 170 -17.21 30.04 -5.81
CA LYS A 170 -17.62 28.68 -6.10
C LYS A 170 -16.39 27.86 -6.54
N PRO A 171 -16.18 26.65 -6.00
CA PRO A 171 -15.21 25.71 -6.53
C PRO A 171 -15.49 25.37 -7.99
N GLU A 172 -14.45 25.35 -8.82
CA GLU A 172 -14.56 24.96 -10.25
C GLU A 172 -13.78 23.68 -10.60
N TRP A 173 -12.93 23.21 -9.69
CA TRP A 173 -12.09 22.03 -9.94
C TRP A 173 -12.88 20.75 -10.20
N VAL A 174 -12.47 20.05 -11.25
CA VAL A 174 -12.86 18.67 -11.58
C VAL A 174 -11.73 17.74 -11.15
N VAL A 175 -12.02 16.79 -10.27
CA VAL A 175 -11.01 15.98 -9.59
C VAL A 175 -11.24 14.49 -9.80
N ALA A 176 -10.16 13.76 -10.02
CA ALA A 176 -10.14 12.30 -9.92
C ALA A 176 -9.39 11.87 -8.65
N ASP A 177 -10.05 11.07 -7.82
CA ASP A 177 -9.46 10.39 -6.66
C ASP A 177 -9.20 8.92 -7.03
N VAL A 178 -7.96 8.63 -7.36
CA VAL A 178 -7.50 7.33 -7.85
C VAL A 178 -7.13 6.46 -6.66
N GLY A 179 -7.81 5.32 -6.50
CA GLY A 179 -7.79 4.50 -5.29
C GLY A 179 -8.48 5.20 -4.13
N CYS A 180 -9.75 5.58 -4.33
CA CYS A 180 -10.48 6.39 -3.37
C CYS A 180 -10.77 5.67 -2.03
N GLY A 181 -10.61 4.34 -1.95
CA GLY A 181 -10.78 3.56 -0.74
C GLY A 181 -12.16 3.77 -0.13
N THR A 182 -12.20 4.08 1.17
CA THR A 182 -13.43 4.43 1.91
C THR A 182 -13.82 5.91 1.84
N GLY A 183 -13.18 6.69 0.96
CA GLY A 183 -13.63 8.03 0.62
C GLY A 183 -12.99 9.18 1.41
N LEU A 184 -11.89 8.92 2.14
CA LEU A 184 -11.25 9.90 3.01
C LEU A 184 -10.80 11.17 2.27
N CYS A 185 -10.15 11.01 1.11
CA CYS A 185 -9.71 12.14 0.28
C CYS A 185 -10.91 12.97 -0.21
N GLY A 186 -11.97 12.32 -0.70
CA GLY A 186 -13.17 13.00 -1.19
C GLY A 186 -13.90 13.78 -0.09
N ARG A 187 -14.02 13.23 1.13
CA ARG A 187 -14.57 13.96 2.27
C ARG A 187 -13.82 15.26 2.56
N LEU A 188 -12.49 15.21 2.51
CA LEU A 188 -11.63 16.36 2.77
C LEU A 188 -11.65 17.38 1.62
N LEU A 189 -11.72 16.91 0.37
CA LEU A 189 -11.72 17.75 -0.82
C LEU A 189 -13.07 18.37 -1.15
N ARG A 190 -14.18 17.80 -0.66
CA ARG A 190 -15.55 18.21 -1.03
C ARG A 190 -15.79 19.73 -0.99
N PRO A 191 -15.33 20.50 0.01
CA PRO A 191 -15.53 21.95 0.06
C PRO A 191 -14.75 22.74 -1.00
N HIS A 192 -13.79 22.12 -1.68
CA HIS A 192 -12.78 22.74 -2.53
C HIS A 192 -12.98 22.43 -4.01
N VAL A 193 -13.93 21.57 -4.37
CA VAL A 193 -14.07 21.01 -5.72
C VAL A 193 -15.51 21.10 -6.23
N LYS A 194 -15.65 21.28 -7.54
CA LYS A 194 -16.94 21.29 -8.25
C LYS A 194 -17.45 19.88 -8.48
N HIS A 195 -16.57 19.01 -8.93
CA HIS A 195 -16.88 17.63 -9.28
C HIS A 195 -15.74 16.72 -8.81
N ILE A 196 -16.09 15.58 -8.21
CA ILE A 196 -15.12 14.55 -7.85
C ILE A 196 -15.61 13.16 -8.26
N THR A 197 -14.78 12.49 -9.06
CA THR A 197 -14.93 11.09 -9.42
C THR A 197 -13.98 10.26 -8.58
N GLY A 198 -14.52 9.28 -7.85
CA GLY A 198 -13.72 8.30 -7.11
C GLY A 198 -13.61 7.01 -7.91
N VAL A 199 -12.41 6.48 -8.03
CA VAL A 199 -12.19 5.16 -8.63
C VAL A 199 -11.44 4.26 -7.66
N ASP A 200 -11.89 3.02 -7.53
CA ASP A 200 -11.19 1.98 -6.77
C ASP A 200 -11.36 0.64 -7.46
N ILE A 201 -10.35 -0.21 -7.35
CA ILE A 201 -10.40 -1.56 -7.91
C ILE A 201 -11.29 -2.48 -7.08
N SER A 202 -11.46 -2.18 -5.79
CA SER A 202 -12.31 -2.94 -4.86
C SER A 202 -13.78 -2.52 -4.99
N PRO A 203 -14.69 -3.45 -5.36
CA PRO A 203 -16.13 -3.18 -5.34
C PRO A 203 -16.64 -2.84 -3.94
N LEU A 204 -16.09 -3.45 -2.88
CA LEU A 204 -16.51 -3.21 -1.49
C LEU A 204 -16.11 -1.82 -0.99
N MET A 205 -14.93 -1.33 -1.39
CA MET A 205 -14.51 0.06 -1.12
C MET A 205 -15.46 1.06 -1.77
N ILE A 206 -15.84 0.83 -3.03
CA ILE A 206 -16.82 1.65 -3.73
C ILE A 206 -18.19 1.62 -3.05
N GLU A 207 -18.65 0.46 -2.59
CA GLU A 207 -19.92 0.34 -1.85
C GLU A 207 -19.90 1.18 -0.56
N LYS A 208 -18.82 1.10 0.21
CA LYS A 208 -18.64 1.90 1.44
C LYS A 208 -18.59 3.39 1.14
N THR A 209 -17.77 3.79 0.19
CA THR A 209 -17.62 5.20 -0.18
C THR A 209 -18.93 5.81 -0.69
N ARG A 210 -19.76 5.02 -1.37
CA ARG A 210 -21.08 5.47 -1.82
C ARG A 210 -21.99 5.86 -0.66
N ALA A 211 -21.93 5.16 0.47
CA ALA A 211 -22.74 5.47 1.64
C ALA A 211 -22.39 6.83 2.27
N GLU A 212 -21.17 7.33 2.02
CA GLU A 212 -20.64 8.57 2.59
C GLU A 212 -21.03 9.83 1.79
N GLY A 213 -21.51 9.67 0.54
CA GLY A 213 -22.10 10.75 -0.26
C GLY A 213 -21.16 11.91 -0.63
N SER A 214 -19.83 11.72 -0.55
CA SER A 214 -18.84 12.78 -0.83
C SER A 214 -18.42 12.89 -2.30
N TYR A 215 -18.83 11.92 -3.12
CA TYR A 215 -18.45 11.81 -4.53
C TYR A 215 -19.64 12.06 -5.44
N ASP A 216 -19.38 12.71 -6.58
CA ASP A 216 -20.38 12.93 -7.62
C ASP A 216 -20.52 11.69 -8.51
N GLU A 217 -19.42 10.95 -8.71
CA GLU A 217 -19.36 9.70 -9.44
C GLU A 217 -18.42 8.70 -8.76
N LEU A 218 -18.75 7.41 -8.84
CA LEU A 218 -17.94 6.32 -8.32
C LEU A 218 -17.84 5.19 -9.35
N GLN A 219 -16.63 4.74 -9.62
CA GLN A 219 -16.35 3.67 -10.59
C GLN A 219 -15.52 2.55 -9.97
N THR A 220 -15.91 1.31 -10.24
CA THR A 220 -15.08 0.14 -9.94
C THR A 220 -14.21 -0.18 -11.15
N ALA A 221 -12.96 0.25 -11.13
CA ALA A 221 -12.03 0.10 -12.25
C ALA A 221 -10.57 0.11 -11.78
N ASP A 222 -9.69 -0.47 -12.60
CA ASP A 222 -8.24 -0.27 -12.48
C ASP A 222 -7.85 1.13 -12.99
N ILE A 223 -6.70 1.63 -12.53
CA ILE A 223 -6.18 2.98 -12.70
C ILE A 223 -6.01 3.33 -14.18
N VAL A 224 -5.35 2.45 -14.93
CA VAL A 224 -5.05 2.70 -16.35
C VAL A 224 -6.33 2.77 -17.19
N PRO A 225 -7.25 1.77 -17.16
CA PRO A 225 -8.53 1.85 -17.86
C PRO A 225 -9.35 3.09 -17.49
N PHE A 226 -9.37 3.47 -16.21
CA PHE A 226 -10.06 4.68 -15.77
C PHE A 226 -9.44 5.93 -16.41
N LEU A 227 -8.13 6.11 -16.31
CA LEU A 227 -7.45 7.26 -16.90
C LEU A 227 -7.64 7.31 -18.42
N GLU A 228 -7.57 6.18 -19.12
CA GLU A 228 -7.83 6.09 -20.56
C GLU A 228 -9.25 6.55 -20.94
N SER A 229 -10.24 6.30 -20.07
CA SER A 229 -11.63 6.71 -20.28
C SER A 229 -11.86 8.22 -20.11
N CYS A 230 -11.00 8.91 -19.36
CA CYS A 230 -11.08 10.36 -19.16
C CYS A 230 -10.72 11.11 -20.45
N ALA A 231 -11.36 12.25 -20.68
CA ALA A 231 -10.95 13.16 -21.75
C ALA A 231 -9.61 13.84 -21.42
N ASP A 232 -8.82 14.16 -22.45
CA ASP A 232 -7.57 14.90 -22.28
C ASP A 232 -7.86 16.32 -21.75
N GLU A 233 -6.95 16.84 -20.91
CA GLU A 233 -7.07 18.15 -20.26
C GLU A 233 -8.41 18.43 -19.53
N SER A 234 -9.04 17.37 -19.01
CA SER A 234 -10.36 17.45 -18.36
C SER A 234 -10.29 17.60 -16.84
N LEU A 235 -9.14 17.28 -16.23
CA LEU A 235 -8.96 17.23 -14.77
C LEU A 235 -8.09 18.37 -14.26
N ASP A 236 -8.52 18.99 -13.16
CA ASP A 236 -7.73 19.99 -12.43
C ASP A 236 -6.81 19.33 -11.39
N LEU A 237 -7.22 18.18 -10.84
CA LEU A 237 -6.44 17.42 -9.86
C LEU A 237 -6.62 15.91 -10.06
N ILE A 238 -5.50 15.19 -10.00
CA ILE A 238 -5.47 13.75 -9.72
C ILE A 238 -4.87 13.57 -8.34
N ILE A 239 -5.62 12.98 -7.42
CA ILE A 239 -5.17 12.66 -6.07
C ILE A 239 -5.13 11.14 -5.87
N SER A 240 -4.11 10.63 -5.16
CA SER A 240 -3.95 9.20 -4.90
C SER A 240 -3.23 8.95 -3.58
N ALA A 241 -3.95 8.44 -2.58
CA ALA A 241 -3.40 8.11 -1.26
C ALA A 241 -3.12 6.60 -1.15
N ASP A 242 -1.84 6.23 -1.04
CA ASP A 242 -1.33 4.86 -0.82
C ASP A 242 -1.70 3.83 -1.88
N VAL A 243 -1.71 4.27 -3.14
CA VAL A 243 -1.97 3.40 -4.30
C VAL A 243 -0.67 3.02 -5.01
N TRP A 244 0.28 3.95 -5.15
CA TRP A 244 1.51 3.70 -5.89
C TRP A 244 2.42 2.65 -5.24
N ILE A 245 2.20 2.33 -3.97
CA ILE A 245 2.86 1.21 -3.29
C ILE A 245 2.45 -0.17 -3.85
N TYR A 246 1.49 -0.23 -4.78
CA TYR A 246 1.08 -1.42 -5.53
C TYR A 246 1.46 -1.37 -7.02
N VAL A 247 2.14 -0.31 -7.47
CA VAL A 247 2.53 -0.08 -8.87
C VAL A 247 4.04 0.15 -8.92
N GLY A 248 4.79 -0.79 -9.51
CA GLY A 248 6.25 -0.66 -9.66
C GLY A 248 6.60 0.39 -10.71
N ALA A 249 6.29 0.08 -11.96
CA ALA A 249 6.50 0.93 -13.13
C ALA A 249 5.40 2.01 -13.23
N LEU A 250 5.74 3.26 -12.93
CA LEU A 250 4.81 4.39 -12.93
C LEU A 250 4.76 5.14 -14.28
N GLU A 251 5.55 4.75 -15.28
CA GLU A 251 5.66 5.46 -16.57
C GLU A 251 4.30 5.66 -17.23
N GLN A 252 3.52 4.59 -17.40
CA GLN A 252 2.23 4.65 -18.06
C GLN A 252 1.21 5.48 -17.27
N VAL A 253 1.19 5.31 -15.94
CA VAL A 253 0.26 6.04 -15.06
C VAL A 253 0.57 7.53 -15.09
N PHE A 254 1.85 7.92 -15.04
CA PHE A 254 2.26 9.32 -15.08
C PHE A 254 2.02 9.95 -16.46
N GLU A 255 2.30 9.22 -17.54
CA GLU A 255 2.00 9.68 -18.91
C GLU A 255 0.50 9.93 -19.09
N LEU A 256 -0.34 8.98 -18.70
CA LEU A 256 -1.79 9.12 -18.78
C LEU A 256 -2.27 10.26 -17.89
N SER A 257 -1.86 10.28 -16.62
CA SER A 257 -2.28 11.30 -15.66
C SER A 257 -2.05 12.72 -16.18
N ALA A 258 -0.86 12.97 -16.72
CA ALA A 258 -0.53 14.29 -17.22
C ALA A 258 -1.24 14.65 -18.53
N ARG A 259 -1.58 13.67 -19.38
CA ARG A 259 -2.46 13.88 -20.53
C ARG A 259 -3.87 14.28 -20.11
N LYS A 260 -4.37 13.73 -19.01
CA LYS A 260 -5.74 14.00 -18.50
C LYS A 260 -5.83 15.28 -17.69
N LEU A 261 -4.74 15.71 -17.06
CA LEU A 261 -4.67 16.96 -16.34
C LEU A 261 -4.64 18.17 -17.29
N ARG A 262 -5.21 19.30 -16.86
CA ARG A 262 -5.13 20.57 -17.60
C ARG A 262 -3.69 21.00 -17.77
N ALA A 263 -3.25 21.27 -19.00
CA ALA A 263 -1.85 21.56 -19.28
C ALA A 263 -1.28 22.70 -18.41
N SER A 264 -2.00 23.81 -18.24
CA SER A 264 -1.49 25.02 -17.57
C SER A 264 -1.76 25.09 -16.06
N THR A 265 -2.67 24.28 -15.54
CA THR A 265 -3.22 24.47 -14.18
C THR A 265 -3.46 23.18 -13.43
N GLY A 266 -3.22 22.02 -14.05
CA GLY A 266 -3.44 20.72 -13.45
C GLY A 266 -2.39 20.36 -12.41
N TRP A 267 -2.80 19.57 -11.42
CA TRP A 267 -1.92 19.08 -10.36
C TRP A 267 -2.09 17.59 -10.11
N MET A 268 -1.01 16.96 -9.66
CA MET A 268 -1.04 15.61 -9.12
C MET A 268 -0.61 15.64 -7.65
N ALA A 269 -1.37 14.99 -6.78
CA ALA A 269 -1.09 14.87 -5.35
C ALA A 269 -1.09 13.39 -4.95
N PHE A 270 0.03 12.86 -4.44
CA PHE A 270 0.11 11.44 -4.12
C PHE A 270 1.12 11.09 -3.04
N SER A 271 1.04 9.85 -2.53
CA SER A 271 2.05 9.25 -1.66
C SER A 271 2.82 8.11 -2.33
N ILE A 272 4.04 7.85 -1.83
CA ILE A 272 4.88 6.72 -2.23
C ILE A 272 5.53 6.10 -0.99
N GLU A 273 6.05 4.88 -1.10
CA GLU A 273 7.01 4.36 -0.13
C GLU A 273 8.44 4.63 -0.65
N LEU A 274 9.33 5.18 0.18
CA LEU A 274 10.69 5.51 -0.27
C LEU A 274 11.57 4.29 -0.35
N LEU A 275 12.32 4.19 -1.45
CA LEU A 275 13.44 3.28 -1.55
C LEU A 275 14.59 3.77 -0.66
N PRO A 276 15.04 2.99 0.35
CA PRO A 276 16.12 3.41 1.23
C PRO A 276 17.45 3.60 0.50
N GLN A 277 18.14 4.69 0.81
CA GLN A 277 19.47 4.98 0.24
C GLN A 277 20.52 4.05 0.87
N GLY A 278 21.35 3.41 0.04
CA GLY A 278 22.46 2.56 0.50
C GLY A 278 22.16 1.06 0.59
N ILE A 279 20.97 0.60 0.20
CA ILE A 279 20.78 -0.82 -0.10
C ILE A 279 21.39 -1.05 -1.48
N ILE A 280 22.66 -1.47 -1.50
CA ILE A 280 23.29 -2.05 -2.68
C ILE A 280 22.70 -3.45 -2.79
N ASP A 281 21.63 -3.60 -3.55
CA ASP A 281 21.21 -4.93 -3.95
C ASP A 281 22.26 -5.45 -4.93
N ASN A 282 22.86 -6.62 -4.67
CA ASN A 282 23.87 -7.21 -5.57
C ASN A 282 23.23 -7.76 -6.85
N SER A 283 21.92 -7.56 -7.04
CA SER A 283 21.24 -7.78 -8.31
C SER A 283 21.75 -6.78 -9.35
N GLU A 284 22.15 -7.28 -10.52
CA GLU A 284 22.51 -6.49 -11.71
C GLU A 284 21.37 -5.57 -12.22
N ASP A 285 20.20 -5.60 -11.56
CA ASP A 285 18.98 -4.87 -11.91
C ASP A 285 18.73 -3.58 -11.10
N ASN A 286 19.73 -3.08 -10.37
CA ASN A 286 19.73 -1.73 -9.74
C ASN A 286 19.57 -0.55 -10.74
N SER A 287 19.25 -0.84 -12.01
CA SER A 287 18.99 0.14 -13.07
C SER A 287 17.59 0.74 -13.03
N VAL A 288 16.68 0.14 -12.26
CA VAL A 288 15.28 0.55 -12.16
C VAL A 288 15.06 1.17 -10.78
N GLY A 289 14.74 2.47 -10.71
CA GLY A 289 14.66 3.19 -9.44
C GLY A 289 13.40 2.89 -8.60
N TYR A 290 12.90 1.65 -8.65
CA TYR A 290 11.89 1.10 -7.75
C TYR A 290 12.18 -0.38 -7.44
N ARG A 291 11.62 -0.89 -6.34
CA ARG A 291 11.77 -2.29 -5.92
C ARG A 291 10.53 -2.79 -5.19
N LEU A 292 10.18 -4.07 -5.37
CA LEU A 292 9.21 -4.77 -4.52
C LEU A 292 9.88 -5.19 -3.20
N ALA A 293 9.49 -4.58 -2.09
CA ALA A 293 10.08 -4.86 -0.77
C ALA A 293 9.49 -6.14 -0.14
N PRO A 294 10.16 -6.77 0.85
CA PRO A 294 9.66 -7.96 1.55
C PRO A 294 8.25 -7.81 2.17
N SER A 295 7.85 -6.57 2.47
CA SER A 295 6.49 -6.22 2.89
C SER A 295 5.43 -6.61 1.85
N GLY A 296 5.82 -6.77 0.58
CA GLY A 296 4.93 -6.98 -0.57
C GLY A 296 4.48 -5.68 -1.22
N ARG A 297 5.12 -4.55 -0.88
CA ARG A 297 4.83 -3.20 -1.41
C ARG A 297 6.00 -2.68 -2.23
N PHE A 298 5.71 -1.89 -3.26
CA PHE A 298 6.70 -1.20 -4.05
C PHE A 298 7.25 0.02 -3.29
N GLN A 299 8.56 0.19 -3.39
CA GLN A 299 9.31 1.34 -2.94
C GLN A 299 9.92 2.04 -4.16
N HIS A 300 9.86 3.37 -4.21
CA HIS A 300 10.38 4.17 -5.32
C HIS A 300 11.46 5.15 -4.83
N SER A 301 12.48 5.36 -5.65
CA SER A 301 13.47 6.39 -5.41
C SER A 301 12.95 7.76 -5.85
N HIS A 302 13.44 8.83 -5.22
CA HIS A 302 13.13 10.19 -5.66
C HIS A 302 13.55 10.44 -7.11
N GLU A 303 14.71 9.93 -7.52
CA GLU A 303 15.21 10.06 -8.89
C GLU A 303 14.28 9.38 -9.90
N TYR A 304 13.71 8.23 -9.55
CA TYR A 304 12.75 7.54 -10.39
C TYR A 304 11.47 8.36 -10.58
N ILE A 305 10.90 8.85 -9.47
CA ILE A 305 9.69 9.69 -9.52
C ILE A 305 9.96 10.95 -10.36
N TRP A 306 11.13 11.57 -10.19
CA TRP A 306 11.53 12.76 -10.96
C TRP A 306 11.67 12.46 -12.46
N ARG A 307 12.43 11.42 -12.83
CA ARG A 307 12.69 11.06 -14.23
C ARG A 307 11.42 10.64 -14.97
N THR A 308 10.56 9.89 -14.29
CA THR A 308 9.32 9.36 -14.85
C THR A 308 8.26 10.45 -14.99
N ASN A 309 8.34 11.48 -14.15
CA ASN A 309 7.55 12.69 -14.26
C ASN A 309 8.20 13.64 -15.28
N SER A 310 8.07 13.35 -16.58
CA SER A 310 8.72 14.06 -17.70
C SER A 310 8.33 15.55 -17.86
N TRP A 311 7.65 16.13 -16.86
CA TRP A 311 7.09 17.48 -16.82
C TRP A 311 7.99 18.50 -16.11
N THR A 312 9.19 18.08 -15.66
CA THR A 312 10.18 18.96 -15.01
C THR A 312 11.49 18.96 -15.79
N HIS A 313 11.87 20.09 -16.40
CA HIS A 313 13.23 20.30 -16.93
C HIS A 313 14.20 20.85 -15.84
N LEU A 314 13.78 20.82 -14.58
CA LEU A 314 14.56 21.28 -13.43
C LEU A 314 15.51 20.20 -12.87
N PRO A 315 16.59 20.59 -12.17
CA PRO A 315 17.36 19.67 -11.34
C PRO A 315 16.52 19.17 -10.15
N PRO A 316 16.79 17.97 -9.62
CA PRO A 316 16.07 17.42 -8.48
C PRO A 316 16.12 18.40 -7.28
N PRO A 317 15.00 18.65 -6.58
CA PRO A 317 14.97 19.63 -5.51
C PRO A 317 15.91 19.22 -4.38
N THR A 318 16.75 20.16 -3.96
CA THR A 318 17.71 19.98 -2.85
C THR A 318 17.05 20.00 -1.48
N ASN A 319 15.80 20.47 -1.38
CA ASN A 319 14.99 20.49 -0.17
C ASN A 319 13.60 19.91 -0.47
N TYR A 320 13.42 18.61 -0.23
CA TYR A 320 12.08 18.06 -0.05
C TYR A 320 11.59 18.52 1.32
N MET A 321 10.38 19.08 1.37
CA MET A 321 9.70 19.33 2.63
C MET A 321 9.42 17.96 3.28
N ARG A 322 10.34 17.49 4.12
CA ARG A 322 10.05 16.42 5.06
C ARG A 322 8.94 16.95 5.94
N VAL A 323 7.76 16.37 5.85
CA VAL A 323 6.72 16.58 6.86
C VAL A 323 7.18 15.82 8.12
N SER A 324 8.24 16.29 8.78
CA SER A 324 8.77 15.71 10.02
C SER A 324 9.52 16.68 10.94
N ASP A 325 9.50 17.99 10.72
CA ASP A 325 10.33 18.91 11.53
C ASP A 325 9.64 19.44 12.80
N HIS A 326 8.61 18.75 13.30
CA HIS A 326 8.00 19.08 14.60
C HIS A 326 7.62 17.89 15.51
N VAL A 327 8.27 16.73 15.37
CA VAL A 327 8.03 15.58 16.28
C VAL A 327 9.31 15.01 16.93
N ASN A 328 10.48 15.61 16.71
CA ASN A 328 11.76 15.08 17.24
C ASN A 328 12.28 15.74 18.53
N GLN A 329 11.39 16.20 19.41
CA GLN A 329 11.71 16.33 20.83
C GLN A 329 10.68 15.52 21.62
N LEU A 330 11.16 14.58 22.43
CA LEU A 330 10.43 13.64 23.30
C LEU A 330 10.14 12.24 22.71
N LYS A 331 11.17 11.43 22.43
CA LYS A 331 11.06 9.96 22.53
C LYS A 331 12.34 9.28 23.03
N ALA A 332 12.52 9.33 24.35
CA ALA A 332 13.18 8.24 25.07
C ALA A 332 12.07 7.47 25.82
N LYS A 333 12.15 6.12 25.79
CA LYS A 333 11.24 5.13 26.42
C LYS A 333 9.86 4.92 25.77
N ALA A 334 9.77 3.93 24.88
CA ALA A 334 8.73 2.88 24.88
C ALA A 334 9.04 1.84 23.79
N LEU A 335 8.93 0.56 24.15
CA LEU A 335 9.18 -0.59 23.28
C LEU A 335 8.19 -0.66 22.10
N ARG A 336 8.76 -0.80 20.90
CA ARG A 336 8.30 -1.53 19.70
C ARG A 336 6.77 -1.66 19.50
N THR A 337 6.15 -0.54 19.16
CA THR A 337 5.17 -0.48 18.08
C THR A 337 5.85 0.28 16.96
N GLU A 338 6.15 -0.38 15.83
CA GLU A 338 6.65 0.31 14.64
C GLU A 338 5.60 1.34 14.22
N LYS A 339 5.89 2.62 14.47
CA LYS A 339 5.20 3.70 13.77
C LYS A 339 5.52 3.52 12.30
N LEU A 340 4.49 3.47 11.46
CA LEU A 340 4.63 3.60 10.01
C LEU A 340 5.63 4.74 9.75
N SER A 341 6.76 4.39 9.16
CA SER A 341 7.74 5.35 8.65
C SER A 341 7.00 6.44 7.89
N SER A 342 7.32 7.71 8.12
CA SER A 342 6.69 8.85 7.45
C SER A 342 6.56 8.60 5.95
N VAL A 343 5.33 8.40 5.48
CA VAL A 343 5.04 8.23 4.06
C VAL A 343 5.19 9.62 3.42
N PRO A 344 6.16 9.84 2.51
CA PRO A 344 6.26 11.13 1.83
C PRO A 344 5.02 11.37 0.97
N VAL A 345 4.61 12.63 0.97
CA VAL A 345 3.55 13.15 0.11
C VAL A 345 4.19 14.10 -0.90
N LEU A 346 3.82 13.94 -2.17
CA LEU A 346 4.23 14.80 -3.27
C LEU A 346 3.02 15.52 -3.85
N VAL A 347 3.20 16.81 -4.15
CA VAL A 347 2.19 17.66 -4.79
C VAL A 347 2.92 18.43 -5.91
N MET A 348 2.56 18.16 -7.16
CA MET A 348 3.32 18.61 -8.34
C MET A 348 2.41 19.20 -9.43
N PRO A 349 2.82 20.29 -10.11
CA PRO A 349 2.09 20.88 -11.24
C PRO A 349 2.38 20.17 -12.57
N THR A 350 1.52 20.39 -13.59
CA THR A 350 1.66 19.85 -14.97
C THR A 350 2.65 20.59 -15.88
N THR A 351 3.01 21.85 -15.60
CA THR A 351 3.98 22.64 -16.39
C THR A 351 4.93 23.48 -15.52
N GLU A 352 6.12 23.78 -16.06
CA GLU A 352 7.08 24.76 -15.49
C GLU A 352 6.52 26.19 -15.41
N GLY A 353 6.84 26.88 -14.32
CA GLY A 353 6.72 28.34 -14.21
C GLY A 353 6.20 28.84 -12.86
N ILE A 354 7.11 29.08 -11.91
CA ILE A 354 7.48 30.44 -11.48
C ILE A 354 8.55 30.32 -10.40
N ASP A 355 9.73 30.86 -10.73
CA ASP A 355 10.76 31.32 -9.82
C ASP A 355 10.16 32.09 -8.63
N ASN A 356 10.06 31.47 -7.44
CA ASN A 356 9.99 32.12 -6.10
C ASN A 356 9.55 31.14 -4.99
N TYR A 357 10.09 29.93 -4.92
CA TYR A 357 9.71 28.97 -3.88
C TYR A 357 10.91 28.39 -3.12
N TYR A 358 11.83 29.28 -2.71
CA TYR A 358 12.65 29.09 -1.53
C TYR A 358 12.05 29.93 -0.40
N LEU A 359 11.39 29.27 0.56
CA LEU A 359 11.15 29.88 1.87
C LEU A 359 11.45 28.85 2.94
N GLY A 360 12.54 29.13 3.66
CA GLY A 360 12.76 28.85 5.08
C GLY A 360 12.75 27.41 5.51
#